data_AF-A0A4Q1BCX9-F1
#
_entry.id   AF-A0A4Q1BCX9-F1
#
_cell.length_a   1.000
_cell.length_b   1.000
_cell.length_c   1.000
_cell.angle_alpha   90.00
_cell.angle_beta   90.00
_cell.angle_gamma   90.00
#
_symmetry.space_group_name_H-M   'P 1'
#
loop_
_entity.id
_entity.type
_entity.pdbx_description
1 polymer ?
#
loop_
_entity_poly.entity_id
_entity_poly.type
_entity_poly.pdbx_seq_one_letter_code
_entity_poly.pdbx_strand_id
1 'polypeptide(L)'
;MSSSNIDALPYYDKQIDDPHFKAKAQALIEAEMRSTPKVEVDDPRLPPQTEIFSKSSGLRELLDNYNEHPIRGIDVSKYAPPQANPNESLDELKEIEKRGWIGEGHMALRNENVQILSTYGPNAWLVRNYQLSTQLTELQAAVTEMKERVTELNRARRVFQEDTGQHLSRLEGRWQDLVGATVQLEMACGAMEGEVEGLRIREERLQAEVKQLEG
;
A
#
# COMPACT_ATOMS: atom_id res chain seq x y z
N MET A 1 10.73 -18.59 -13.66
CA MET A 1 9.61 -17.62 -13.70
C MET A 1 10.09 -16.44 -14.52
N SER A 2 9.53 -16.25 -15.71
CA SER A 2 9.78 -15.02 -16.47
C SER A 2 9.17 -13.89 -15.64
N SER A 3 10.00 -13.18 -14.89
CA SER A 3 9.63 -11.87 -14.39
C SER A 3 9.44 -11.01 -15.63
N SER A 4 8.21 -10.99 -16.15
CA SER A 4 7.78 -9.92 -17.02
C SER A 4 8.11 -8.65 -16.26
N ASN A 5 9.19 -7.99 -16.65
CA ASN A 5 9.55 -6.70 -16.12
C ASN A 5 8.46 -5.77 -16.64
N ILE A 6 7.42 -5.58 -15.82
CA ILE A 6 6.37 -4.61 -16.08
C ILE A 6 7.07 -3.26 -16.01
N ASP A 7 7.42 -2.74 -17.18
CA ASP A 7 8.10 -1.47 -17.31
C ASP A 7 7.06 -0.36 -17.35
N ALA A 8 7.16 0.55 -16.40
CA ALA A 8 6.36 1.75 -16.31
C ALA A 8 7.25 2.86 -15.75
N LEU A 9 7.17 4.06 -16.34
CA LEU A 9 8.06 5.18 -16.02
C LEU A 9 7.30 6.33 -15.31
N PRO A 10 6.83 6.18 -14.05
CA PRO A 10 6.08 7.21 -13.34
C PRO A 10 6.70 8.62 -13.33
N TYR A 11 8.03 8.74 -13.29
CA TYR A 11 8.70 10.04 -13.29
C TYR A 11 8.72 10.71 -14.68
N TYR A 12 8.53 9.94 -15.75
CA TYR A 12 8.51 10.42 -17.14
C TYR A 12 7.07 10.57 -17.67
N ASP A 13 6.22 9.57 -17.44
CA ASP A 13 4.83 9.48 -17.93
C ASP A 13 3.83 10.27 -17.07
N LYS A 14 4.01 11.59 -16.99
CA LYS A 14 3.18 12.50 -16.17
C LYS A 14 1.70 12.53 -16.57
N GLN A 15 1.38 12.07 -17.78
CA GLN A 15 0.01 11.96 -18.28
C GLN A 15 -0.84 10.95 -17.48
N ILE A 16 -0.21 9.97 -16.82
CA ILE A 16 -0.92 9.02 -15.96
C ILE A 16 -1.51 9.72 -14.72
N ASP A 17 -0.97 10.86 -14.29
CA ASP A 17 -1.48 11.56 -13.11
C ASP A 17 -2.82 12.27 -13.32
N ASP A 18 -3.25 12.44 -14.57
CA ASP A 18 -4.56 12.99 -14.90
C ASP A 18 -5.68 12.05 -14.40
N PRO A 19 -6.64 12.56 -13.60
CA PRO A 19 -7.79 11.80 -13.16
C PRO A 19 -8.58 11.13 -14.29
N HIS A 20 -8.63 11.72 -15.49
CA HIS A 20 -9.34 11.15 -16.63
C HIS A 20 -8.73 9.81 -17.09
N PHE A 21 -7.41 9.76 -17.23
CA PHE A 21 -6.71 8.53 -17.61
C PHE A 21 -6.78 7.47 -16.50
N LYS A 22 -6.69 7.88 -15.22
CA LYS A 22 -6.89 6.96 -14.08
C LYS A 22 -8.28 6.34 -14.08
N ALA A 23 -9.33 7.14 -14.28
CA ALA A 23 -10.71 6.65 -14.32
C ALA A 23 -10.92 5.66 -15.49
N LYS A 24 -10.35 5.95 -16.67
CA LYS A 24 -10.41 5.05 -17.82
C LYS A 24 -9.69 3.74 -17.57
N ALA A 25 -8.47 3.79 -17.00
CA ALA A 25 -7.72 2.59 -16.62
C ALA A 25 -8.49 1.75 -15.58
N GLN A 26 -9.07 2.40 -14.59
CA GLN A 26 -9.86 1.73 -13.55
C GLN A 26 -11.13 1.07 -14.10
N ALA A 27 -11.83 1.71 -15.03
CA ALA A 27 -12.98 1.11 -15.71
C ALA A 27 -12.61 -0.17 -16.49
N LEU A 28 -11.42 -0.19 -17.14
CA LEU A 28 -10.91 -1.39 -17.81
C LEU A 28 -10.54 -2.49 -16.82
N ILE A 29 -9.88 -2.13 -15.71
CA ILE A 29 -9.57 -3.08 -14.62
C ILE A 29 -10.86 -3.69 -14.06
N GLU A 30 -11.89 -2.88 -13.81
CA GLU A 30 -13.17 -3.36 -13.30
C GLU A 30 -13.89 -4.28 -14.30
N ALA A 31 -13.81 -3.99 -15.60
CA ALA A 31 -14.36 -4.86 -16.63
C ALA A 31 -13.67 -6.23 -16.64
N GLU A 32 -12.34 -6.27 -16.57
CA GLU A 32 -11.57 -7.51 -16.47
C GLU A 32 -11.84 -8.26 -15.16
N MET A 33 -11.95 -7.54 -14.03
CA MET A 33 -12.30 -8.13 -12.73
C MET A 33 -13.68 -8.79 -12.73
N ARG A 34 -14.63 -8.32 -13.55
CA ARG A 34 -15.94 -8.98 -13.70
C ARG A 34 -15.85 -10.28 -14.48
N SER A 35 -14.94 -10.36 -15.45
CA SER A 35 -14.74 -11.57 -16.26
C SER A 35 -13.79 -12.57 -15.61
N THR A 36 -12.91 -12.10 -14.72
CA THR A 36 -11.93 -12.94 -14.04
C THR A 36 -12.60 -13.71 -12.89
N PRO A 37 -12.47 -15.05 -12.83
CA PRO A 37 -13.04 -15.82 -11.74
C PRO A 37 -12.41 -15.39 -10.42
N LYS A 38 -13.25 -15.18 -9.40
CA LYS A 38 -12.76 -14.86 -8.05
C LYS A 38 -11.96 -16.04 -7.53
N VAL A 39 -10.82 -15.71 -6.94
CA VAL A 39 -9.97 -16.68 -6.24
C VAL A 39 -10.71 -17.13 -4.98
N GLU A 40 -10.84 -18.45 -4.81
CA GLU A 40 -11.45 -19.04 -3.62
C GLU A 40 -10.63 -18.70 -2.36
N VAL A 41 -11.29 -18.62 -1.21
CA VAL A 41 -10.65 -18.22 0.06
C VAL A 41 -9.50 -19.16 0.47
N ASP A 42 -9.56 -20.42 0.03
CA ASP A 42 -8.55 -21.46 0.30
C ASP A 42 -7.48 -21.60 -0.82
N ASP A 43 -7.34 -20.61 -1.70
CA ASP A 43 -6.32 -20.67 -2.74
C ASP A 43 -4.90 -20.67 -2.14
N PRO A 44 -3.99 -21.57 -2.58
CA PRO A 44 -2.63 -21.67 -2.05
C PRO A 44 -1.77 -20.42 -2.29
N ARG A 45 -2.21 -19.48 -3.13
CA ARG A 45 -1.57 -18.16 -3.32
C ARG A 45 -1.92 -17.17 -2.21
N LEU A 46 -3.01 -17.40 -1.47
CA LEU A 46 -3.38 -16.60 -0.32
C LEU A 46 -2.63 -17.09 0.93
N PRO A 47 -2.18 -16.19 1.81
CA PRO A 47 -1.61 -16.62 3.08
C PRO A 47 -2.67 -17.39 3.89
N PRO A 48 -2.29 -18.47 4.58
CA PRO A 48 -3.23 -19.23 5.39
C PRO A 48 -3.87 -18.32 6.44
N GLN A 49 -5.16 -18.56 6.72
CA GLN A 49 -5.85 -17.81 7.77
C GLN A 49 -5.12 -18.00 9.10
N THR A 50 -4.76 -16.89 9.73
CA THR A 50 -4.06 -16.94 11.01
C THR A 50 -5.06 -17.22 12.13
N GLU A 51 -4.89 -18.34 12.83
CA GLU A 51 -5.68 -18.61 14.02
C GLU A 51 -5.21 -17.72 15.18
N ILE A 52 -6.12 -16.87 15.66
CA ILE A 52 -5.88 -16.02 16.83
C ILE A 52 -5.97 -16.90 18.09
N PHE A 53 -4.99 -16.77 18.99
CA PHE A 53 -4.88 -17.55 20.24
C PHE A 53 -4.76 -19.07 20.04
N SER A 54 -4.05 -19.53 18.99
CA SER A 54 -3.84 -20.97 18.71
C SER A 54 -3.31 -21.81 19.89
N LYS A 55 -2.56 -21.19 20.82
CA LYS A 55 -1.99 -21.86 22.00
C LYS A 55 -2.91 -21.87 23.23
N SER A 56 -3.96 -21.06 23.26
CA SER A 56 -4.83 -20.90 24.43
C SER A 56 -6.28 -21.09 24.05
N SER A 57 -6.81 -22.27 24.35
CA SER A 57 -8.23 -22.59 24.15
C SER A 57 -9.14 -21.62 24.91
N GLY A 58 -8.78 -21.24 26.14
CA GLY A 58 -9.58 -20.31 26.94
C GLY A 58 -9.66 -18.90 26.35
N LEU A 59 -8.58 -18.39 25.75
CA LEU A 59 -8.64 -17.08 25.08
C LEU A 59 -9.42 -17.12 23.78
N ARG A 60 -9.37 -18.24 23.05
CA ARG A 60 -10.17 -18.47 21.85
C ARG A 60 -11.67 -18.48 22.19
N GLU A 61 -12.04 -19.26 23.21
CA GLU A 61 -13.42 -19.32 23.70
C GLU A 61 -13.92 -17.96 24.24
N LEU A 62 -13.08 -17.20 24.94
CA LEU A 62 -13.42 -15.85 25.37
C LEU A 62 -13.61 -14.88 24.21
N LEU A 63 -12.82 -15.00 23.14
CA LEU A 63 -12.96 -14.19 21.94
C LEU A 63 -14.26 -14.52 21.20
N ASP A 64 -14.56 -15.82 21.04
CA ASP A 64 -15.76 -16.30 20.36
C ASP A 64 -17.03 -15.85 21.10
N ASN A 65 -17.00 -15.91 22.44
CA ASN A 65 -18.12 -15.52 23.30
C ASN A 65 -18.19 -14.02 23.62
N TYR A 66 -17.23 -13.20 23.19
CA TYR A 66 -17.11 -11.79 23.60
C TYR A 66 -18.34 -10.96 23.23
N ASN A 67 -18.97 -11.25 22.09
CA ASN A 67 -20.15 -10.53 21.63
C ASN A 67 -21.35 -10.74 22.56
N GLU A 68 -21.46 -11.91 23.19
CA GLU A 68 -22.54 -12.26 24.12
C GLU A 68 -22.18 -11.89 25.56
N HIS A 69 -20.91 -12.10 25.94
CA HIS A 69 -20.40 -11.94 27.30
C HIS A 69 -19.14 -11.07 27.31
N PRO A 70 -19.28 -9.74 27.16
CA PRO A 70 -18.13 -8.85 27.15
C PRO A 70 -17.42 -8.91 28.50
N ILE A 71 -16.08 -8.98 28.46
CA ILE A 71 -15.23 -8.95 29.65
C ILE A 71 -15.50 -7.64 30.40
N ARG A 72 -16.09 -7.74 31.60
CA ARG A 72 -16.30 -6.60 32.49
C ARG A 72 -15.02 -6.31 33.27
N GLY A 73 -14.78 -5.03 33.55
CA GLY A 73 -13.66 -4.62 34.39
C GLY A 73 -13.75 -5.21 35.80
N ILE A 74 -12.63 -5.19 36.53
CA ILE A 74 -12.57 -5.62 37.92
C ILE A 74 -13.53 -4.76 38.75
N ASP A 75 -14.40 -5.41 39.52
CA ASP A 75 -15.32 -4.72 40.42
C ASP A 75 -14.56 -4.15 41.63
N VAL A 76 -14.44 -2.83 41.66
CA VAL A 76 -13.76 -2.09 42.73
C VAL A 76 -14.62 -1.91 43.99
N SER A 77 -15.93 -2.14 43.90
CA SER A 77 -16.86 -1.94 45.03
C SER A 77 -16.56 -2.86 46.21
N LYS A 78 -15.97 -4.04 45.95
CA LYS A 78 -15.54 -5.02 46.96
C LYS A 78 -14.50 -4.47 47.94
N TYR A 79 -13.69 -3.50 47.52
CA TYR A 79 -12.61 -2.92 48.31
C TYR A 79 -12.96 -1.55 48.89
N ALA A 80 -14.17 -1.03 48.59
CA ALA A 80 -14.64 0.22 49.15
C ALA A 80 -14.93 0.05 50.65
N PRO A 81 -14.71 1.08 51.47
CA PRO A 81 -15.09 1.05 52.87
C PRO A 81 -16.61 0.83 52.98
N PRO A 82 -17.07 -0.17 53.75
CA PRO A 82 -18.50 -0.44 53.86
C PRO A 82 -19.19 0.69 54.65
N GLN A 83 -20.44 1.00 54.27
CA GLN A 83 -21.32 1.90 55.02
C GLN A 83 -22.45 1.06 55.63
N ALA A 84 -22.73 1.26 56.93
CA ALA A 84 -23.80 0.57 57.63
C ALA A 84 -24.95 1.55 57.92
N ASN A 85 -26.17 1.12 57.65
CA ASN A 85 -27.39 1.85 57.97
C ASN A 85 -28.03 1.30 59.27
N PRO A 86 -28.79 2.14 60.01
CA PRO A 86 -29.34 1.74 61.31
C PRO A 86 -30.35 0.57 61.30
N ASN A 87 -30.89 0.19 60.13
CA ASN A 87 -31.97 -0.80 59.97
C ASN A 87 -31.54 -2.08 59.20
N GLU A 88 -30.25 -2.40 59.16
CA GLU A 88 -29.75 -3.58 58.43
C GLU A 88 -29.99 -4.89 59.17
N SER A 89 -30.24 -5.96 58.40
CA SER A 89 -30.43 -7.31 58.93
C SER A 89 -29.11 -7.91 59.43
N LEU A 90 -29.19 -8.90 60.33
CA LEU A 90 -28.01 -9.57 60.89
C LEU A 90 -27.08 -10.17 59.82
N ASP A 91 -27.65 -10.67 58.72
CA ASP A 91 -26.86 -11.26 57.64
C ASP A 91 -26.20 -10.20 56.75
N GLU A 92 -26.85 -9.05 56.52
CA GLU A 92 -26.24 -7.90 55.86
C GLU A 92 -25.08 -7.32 56.68
N LEU A 93 -25.23 -7.26 58.01
CA LEU A 93 -24.16 -6.82 58.91
C LEU A 93 -22.93 -7.73 58.86
N LYS A 94 -23.10 -9.06 58.76
CA LYS A 94 -21.98 -10.00 58.58
C LYS A 94 -21.26 -9.80 57.26
N GLU A 95 -21.99 -9.52 56.19
CA GLU A 95 -21.39 -9.24 54.88
C GLU A 95 -20.65 -7.90 54.86
N ILE A 96 -21.18 -6.89 55.56
CA ILE A 96 -20.51 -5.61 55.80
C ILE A 96 -19.22 -5.81 56.60
N GLU A 97 -19.25 -6.61 57.66
CA GLU A 97 -18.07 -6.94 58.46
C GLU A 97 -16.99 -7.59 57.58
N LYS A 98 -17.33 -8.65 56.83
CA LYS A 98 -16.41 -9.32 55.91
C LYS A 98 -15.79 -8.35 54.89
N ARG A 99 -16.60 -7.45 54.31
CA ARG A 99 -16.11 -6.40 53.40
C ARG A 99 -15.16 -5.44 54.10
N GLY A 100 -15.43 -5.10 55.35
CA GLY A 100 -14.54 -4.32 56.20
C GLY A 100 -13.16 -4.96 56.34
N TRP A 101 -13.10 -6.24 56.72
CA TRP A 101 -11.85 -7.01 56.83
C TRP A 101 -11.07 -7.06 55.49
N ILE A 102 -11.78 -7.27 54.38
CA ILE A 102 -11.18 -7.27 53.04
C ILE A 102 -10.59 -5.89 52.70
N GLY A 103 -11.35 -4.82 52.97
CA GLY A 103 -10.91 -3.44 52.76
C GLY A 103 -9.69 -3.09 53.60
N GLU A 104 -9.68 -3.47 54.88
CA GLU A 104 -8.55 -3.25 55.80
C GLU A 104 -7.29 -3.97 55.32
N GLY A 105 -7.39 -5.26 55.00
CA GLY A 105 -6.25 -6.03 54.48
C GLY A 105 -5.70 -5.45 53.19
N HIS A 106 -6.57 -5.00 52.28
CA HIS A 106 -6.16 -4.32 51.06
C HIS A 106 -5.47 -2.97 51.33
N MET A 107 -5.97 -2.18 52.28
CA MET A 107 -5.34 -0.91 52.67
C MET A 107 -3.98 -1.12 53.33
N ALA A 108 -3.83 -2.16 54.16
CA ALA A 108 -2.55 -2.51 54.76
C ALA A 108 -1.49 -2.84 53.70
N LEU A 109 -1.84 -3.72 52.75
CA LEU A 109 -0.96 -4.07 51.62
C LEU A 109 -0.66 -2.86 50.74
N ARG A 110 -1.66 -2.00 50.50
CA ARG A 110 -1.46 -0.76 49.74
C ARG A 110 -0.46 0.17 50.43
N ASN A 111 -0.52 0.30 51.75
CA ASN A 111 0.43 1.11 52.51
C ASN A 111 1.85 0.56 52.40
N GLU A 112 2.03 -0.75 52.53
CA GLU A 112 3.33 -1.41 52.32
C GLU A 112 3.87 -1.13 50.91
N ASN A 113 3.05 -1.35 49.88
CA ASN A 113 3.43 -1.08 48.49
C ASN A 113 3.76 0.40 48.24
N VAL A 114 3.02 1.34 48.87
CA VAL A 114 3.30 2.78 48.77
C VAL A 114 4.61 3.14 49.47
N GLN A 115 4.96 2.48 50.57
CA GLN A 115 6.27 2.69 51.23
C GLN A 115 7.43 2.23 50.33
N ILE A 116 7.29 1.07 49.69
CA ILE A 116 8.27 0.57 48.71
C ILE A 116 8.34 1.50 47.50
N LEU A 117 7.20 1.96 46.99
CA LEU A 117 7.14 2.90 45.87
C LEU A 117 7.76 4.25 46.23
N SER A 118 7.54 4.76 47.44
CA SER A 118 8.12 6.03 47.89
C SER A 118 9.64 5.95 48.03
N THR A 119 10.18 4.78 48.37
CA THR A 119 11.63 4.57 48.55
C THR A 119 12.35 4.32 47.22
N TYR A 120 11.79 3.49 46.34
CA TYR A 120 12.46 3.08 45.09
C TYR A 120 11.87 3.68 43.81
N GLY A 121 10.62 4.13 43.84
CA GLY A 121 9.88 4.64 42.69
C GLY A 121 10.56 5.80 41.97
N PRO A 122 11.03 6.87 42.66
CA PRO A 122 11.69 7.99 41.99
C PRO A 122 12.92 7.56 41.18
N ASN A 123 13.77 6.71 41.77
CA ASN A 123 14.98 6.21 41.11
C ASN A 123 14.64 5.27 39.94
N ALA A 124 13.70 4.34 40.14
CA ALA A 124 13.24 3.44 39.08
C ALA A 124 12.64 4.22 37.89
N TRP A 125 11.90 5.29 38.17
CA TRP A 125 11.30 6.14 37.15
C TRP A 125 12.35 6.89 36.33
N LEU A 126 13.40 7.44 36.98
CA LEU A 126 14.51 8.08 36.28
C LEU A 126 15.25 7.10 35.36
N VAL A 127 15.56 5.89 35.85
CA VAL A 127 16.18 4.85 35.02
C VAL A 127 15.30 4.48 33.83
N ARG A 128 14.00 4.30 34.06
CA ARG A 128 13.06 4.00 32.98
C ARG A 128 12.95 5.15 31.97
N ASN A 129 12.94 6.39 32.43
CA ASN A 129 12.92 7.57 31.56
C ASN A 129 14.19 7.65 30.70
N TYR A 130 15.36 7.37 31.28
CA TYR A 130 16.61 7.29 30.53
C TYR A 130 16.56 6.19 29.45
N GLN A 131 16.15 4.97 29.81
CA GLN A 131 15.98 3.87 28.85
C GLN A 131 15.02 4.21 27.71
N LEU A 132 13.88 4.83 28.03
CA LEU A 132 12.90 5.28 27.04
C LEU A 132 13.47 6.35 26.12
N SER A 133 14.25 7.28 26.67
CA SER A 133 14.91 8.33 25.89
C SER A 133 15.94 7.73 24.94
N THR A 134 16.74 6.76 25.38
CA THR A 134 17.69 6.03 24.52
C THR A 134 16.97 5.27 23.41
N GLN A 135 15.93 4.50 23.73
CA GLN A 135 15.13 3.77 22.73
C GLN A 135 14.50 4.73 21.70
N LEU A 136 14.01 5.88 22.17
CA LEU A 136 13.46 6.91 21.29
C LEU A 136 14.54 7.45 20.33
N THR A 137 15.74 7.74 20.82
CA THR A 137 16.84 8.22 19.97
C THR A 137 17.27 7.19 18.93
N GLU A 138 17.33 5.90 19.31
CA GLU A 138 17.65 4.79 18.40
C GLU A 138 16.59 4.64 17.30
N LEU A 139 15.31 4.66 17.68
CA LEU A 139 14.19 4.58 16.72
C LEU A 139 14.16 5.80 15.79
N GLN A 140 14.43 7.00 16.31
CA GLN A 140 14.53 8.20 15.49
C GLN A 140 15.66 8.09 14.47
N ALA A 141 16.84 7.61 14.88
CA ALA A 141 17.98 7.39 13.99
C ALA A 141 17.66 6.36 12.89
N ALA A 142 17.00 5.26 13.25
CA ALA A 142 16.56 4.26 12.28
C ALA A 142 15.55 4.82 11.28
N VAL A 143 14.61 5.66 11.74
CA VAL A 143 13.64 6.32 10.86
C VAL A 143 14.32 7.32 9.91
N THR A 144 15.29 8.11 10.39
CA THR A 144 16.03 9.03 9.52
C THR A 144 16.84 8.29 8.48
N GLU A 145 17.54 7.23 8.86
CA GLU A 145 18.32 6.39 7.94
C GLU A 145 17.41 5.76 6.86
N MET A 146 16.26 5.21 7.26
CA MET A 146 15.32 4.63 6.31
C MET A 146 14.74 5.68 5.36
N LYS A 147 14.48 6.89 5.83
CA LYS A 147 14.04 8.01 4.97
C LYS A 147 15.13 8.39 3.97
N GLU A 148 16.38 8.47 4.39
CA GLU A 148 17.52 8.76 3.50
C GLU A 148 17.69 7.68 2.43
N ARG A 149 17.61 6.40 2.81
CA ARG A 149 17.64 5.29 1.84
C ARG A 149 16.49 5.37 0.83
N VAL A 150 15.29 5.73 1.28
CA VAL A 150 14.13 5.91 0.39
C VAL A 150 14.34 7.10 -0.56
N THR A 151 14.87 8.23 -0.08
CA THR A 151 15.12 9.39 -0.94
C THR A 151 16.24 9.12 -1.94
N GLU A 152 17.29 8.42 -1.56
CA GLU A 152 18.37 7.99 -2.45
C GLU A 152 17.84 7.06 -3.54
N LEU A 153 17.05 6.04 -3.17
CA LEU A 153 16.44 5.11 -4.12
C LEU A 153 15.51 5.84 -5.08
N ASN A 154 14.67 6.75 -4.58
CA ASN A 154 13.78 7.55 -5.43
C ASN A 154 14.57 8.47 -6.37
N ARG A 155 15.68 9.05 -5.92
CA ARG A 155 16.56 9.85 -6.76
C ARG A 155 17.19 9.01 -7.87
N ALA A 156 17.74 7.84 -7.53
CA ALA A 156 18.32 6.92 -8.52
C ALA A 156 17.27 6.45 -9.53
N ARG A 157 16.07 6.07 -9.06
CA ARG A 157 14.94 5.69 -9.91
C ARG A 157 14.54 6.81 -10.85
N ARG A 158 14.46 8.05 -10.35
CA ARG A 158 14.10 9.20 -11.17
C ARG A 158 15.11 9.43 -12.29
N VAL A 159 16.40 9.42 -11.99
CA VAL A 159 17.45 9.60 -13.00
C VAL A 159 17.37 8.51 -14.07
N PHE A 160 17.24 7.25 -13.66
CA PHE A 160 17.10 6.11 -14.58
C PHE A 160 15.88 6.24 -15.49
N GLN A 161 14.72 6.61 -14.93
CA GLN A 161 13.49 6.75 -15.71
C GLN A 161 13.51 7.95 -16.66
N GLU A 162 14.07 9.08 -16.22
CA GLU A 162 14.21 10.27 -17.08
C GLU A 162 15.16 10.01 -18.25
N ASP A 163 16.28 9.30 -18.04
CA ASP A 163 17.22 8.92 -19.11
C ASP A 163 16.60 7.90 -20.09
N THR A 164 15.98 6.85 -19.55
CA THR A 164 15.30 5.83 -20.37
C THR A 164 14.15 6.44 -21.17
N GLY A 165 13.34 7.31 -20.56
CA GLY A 165 12.25 8.01 -21.24
C GLY A 165 12.75 8.93 -22.36
N GLN A 166 13.86 9.64 -22.15
CA GLN A 166 14.50 10.42 -23.23
C GLN A 166 14.99 9.53 -24.37
N HIS A 167 15.55 8.37 -24.06
CA HIS A 167 15.97 7.40 -25.07
C HIS A 167 14.77 6.88 -25.89
N LEU A 168 13.65 6.56 -25.23
CA LEU A 168 12.40 6.17 -25.89
C LEU A 168 11.87 7.28 -26.81
N SER A 169 11.83 8.53 -26.37
CA SER A 169 11.41 9.66 -27.22
C SER A 169 12.29 9.85 -28.45
N ARG A 170 13.61 9.60 -28.34
CA ARG A 170 14.51 9.64 -29.51
C ARG A 170 14.22 8.52 -30.49
N LEU A 171 13.94 7.31 -29.98
CA LEU A 171 13.55 6.17 -30.82
C LEU A 171 12.20 6.41 -31.49
N GLU A 172 11.23 6.98 -30.77
CA GLU A 172 9.93 7.34 -31.32
C GLU A 172 10.06 8.39 -32.43
N GLY A 173 10.85 9.45 -32.21
CA GLY A 173 11.13 10.46 -33.24
C GLY A 173 11.77 9.84 -34.49
N ARG A 174 12.80 9.01 -34.32
CA ARG A 174 13.42 8.27 -35.43
C ARG A 174 12.43 7.37 -36.17
N TRP A 175 11.55 6.71 -35.43
CA TRP A 175 10.51 5.87 -36.02
C TRP A 175 9.52 6.71 -36.84
N GLN A 176 9.06 7.86 -36.32
CA GLN A 176 8.20 8.79 -37.06
C GLN A 176 8.88 9.32 -38.33
N ASP A 177 10.17 9.68 -38.24
CA ASP A 177 10.95 10.14 -39.39
C ASP A 177 11.07 9.04 -40.46
N LEU A 178 11.35 7.80 -40.05
CA LEU A 178 11.45 6.67 -40.96
C LEU A 178 10.11 6.38 -41.65
N VAL A 179 9.02 6.36 -40.89
CA VAL A 179 7.67 6.18 -41.45
C VAL A 179 7.35 7.32 -42.42
N GLY A 180 7.61 8.56 -42.04
CA GLY A 180 7.41 9.73 -42.89
C GLY A 180 8.23 9.66 -44.18
N ALA A 181 9.50 9.25 -44.10
CA ALA A 181 10.37 9.06 -45.26
C ALA A 181 9.87 7.94 -46.18
N THR A 182 9.39 6.82 -45.63
CA THR A 182 8.82 5.73 -46.45
C THR A 182 7.57 6.17 -47.19
N VAL A 183 6.66 6.91 -46.54
CA VAL A 183 5.45 7.43 -47.20
C VAL A 183 5.82 8.45 -48.27
N GLN A 184 6.78 9.34 -48.01
CA GLN A 184 7.27 10.30 -49.01
C GLN A 184 7.91 9.60 -50.21
N LEU A 185 8.69 8.54 -49.98
CA LEU A 185 9.28 7.73 -51.04
C LEU A 185 8.19 7.06 -51.88
N GLU A 186 7.19 6.43 -51.27
CA GLU A 186 6.06 5.80 -51.97
C GLU A 186 5.30 6.81 -52.83
N MET A 187 5.04 8.02 -52.31
CA MET A 187 4.40 9.09 -53.10
C MET A 187 5.28 9.54 -54.28
N ALA A 188 6.60 9.67 -54.08
CA ALA A 188 7.53 10.06 -55.14
C ALA A 188 7.63 8.98 -56.23
N CYS A 189 7.70 7.70 -55.85
CA CYS A 189 7.66 6.57 -56.77
C CYS A 189 6.36 6.57 -57.58
N GLY A 190 5.19 6.74 -56.93
CA GLY A 190 3.91 6.81 -57.63
C GLY A 190 3.82 8.01 -58.59
N ALA A 191 4.37 9.17 -58.23
CA ALA A 191 4.44 10.33 -59.12
C ALA A 191 5.34 10.06 -60.34
N MET A 192 6.53 9.47 -60.12
CA MET A 192 7.45 9.10 -61.20
C MET A 192 6.84 8.03 -62.13
N GLU A 193 6.15 7.03 -61.60
CA GLU A 193 5.44 6.03 -62.40
C GLU A 193 4.36 6.70 -63.28
N GLY A 194 3.63 7.66 -62.74
CA GLY A 194 2.66 8.46 -63.51
C GLY A 194 3.32 9.30 -64.62
N GLU A 195 4.48 9.92 -64.35
CA GLU A 195 5.25 10.64 -65.36
C GLU A 195 5.78 9.72 -66.46
N VAL A 196 6.31 8.55 -66.09
CA VAL A 196 6.82 7.55 -67.03
C VAL A 196 5.69 7.05 -67.94
N GLU A 197 4.52 6.72 -67.40
CA GLU A 197 3.38 6.30 -68.23
C GLU A 197 2.92 7.43 -69.16
N GLY A 198 2.89 8.68 -68.67
CA GLY A 198 2.58 9.84 -69.50
C GLY A 198 3.60 10.14 -70.62
N LEU A 199 4.87 9.77 -70.43
CA LEU A 199 5.90 9.82 -71.47
C LEU A 199 5.76 8.67 -72.45
N ARG A 200 5.45 7.46 -71.97
CA ARG A 200 5.21 6.25 -72.78
C ARG A 200 4.06 6.45 -73.77
N ILE A 201 2.95 7.01 -73.30
CA ILE A 201 1.80 7.36 -74.16
C ILE A 201 2.19 8.40 -75.23
N ARG A 202 3.02 9.39 -74.87
CA ARG A 202 3.51 10.39 -75.83
C ARG A 202 4.44 9.78 -76.88
N GLU A 203 5.32 8.88 -76.47
CA GLU A 203 6.19 8.13 -77.39
C GLU A 203 5.37 7.30 -78.38
N GLU A 204 4.41 6.51 -77.88
CA GLU A 204 3.51 5.70 -78.73
C GLU A 204 2.76 6.58 -79.75
N ARG A 205 2.27 7.75 -79.33
CA ARG A 205 1.62 8.70 -80.23
C ARG A 205 2.57 9.25 -81.29
N LEU A 206 3.77 9.68 -80.91
CA LEU A 206 4.76 10.21 -81.85
C LEU A 206 5.24 9.13 -82.83
N GLN A 207 5.42 7.89 -82.37
CA GLN A 207 5.75 6.77 -83.25
C GLN A 207 4.64 6.47 -84.26
N ALA A 208 3.36 6.61 -83.86
CA ALA A 208 2.24 6.50 -84.77
C ALA A 208 2.22 7.64 -85.80
N GLU A 209 2.52 8.88 -85.39
CA GLU A 209 2.63 10.05 -86.29
C GLU A 209 3.80 9.88 -87.28
N VAL A 210 4.96 9.41 -86.85
CA VAL A 210 6.12 9.14 -87.74
C VAL A 210 5.80 8.02 -88.74
N LYS A 211 5.17 6.93 -88.31
CA LYS A 211 4.75 5.85 -89.21
C LYS A 211 3.74 6.30 -90.28
N GLN A 212 2.94 7.33 -90.00
CA GLN A 212 2.05 7.93 -91.00
C GLN A 212 2.78 8.85 -91.99
N LEU A 213 3.95 9.38 -91.63
CA LEU A 213 4.78 10.22 -92.50
C LEU A 213 5.76 9.42 -93.36
N GLU A 214 6.13 8.21 -92.92
CA GLU A 214 7.04 7.30 -93.63
C GLU A 214 6.34 6.32 -94.60
N GLY A 215 5.00 6.35 -94.69
CA GLY A 215 4.19 5.59 -95.65
C GLY A 215 3.60 6.49 -96.75
#